data_AF-A0A6L9SG29-F1
#
_entry.id   AF-A0A6L9SG29-F1
#
_cell.length_a   1.000
_cell.length_b   1.000
_cell.length_c   1.000
_cell.angle_alpha   90.00
_cell.angle_beta   90.00
_cell.angle_gamma   90.00
#
_symmetry.space_group_name_H-M   'P 1'
#
loop_
_entity.id
_entity.type
_entity.pdbx_description
1 polymer ?
#
loop_
_entity_poly.entity_id
_entity_poly.type
_entity_poly.pdbx_seq_one_letter_code
_entity_poly.pdbx_strand_id
1 'polypeptide(L)'
;MPRFLLTPRWIAVHVAFMSAIAFCLVAGWWQFGVYQDSQARHEDRDRPAVPVSDVVQSGEDIADAADRPVNADGRYLTEHTLIVPGRIHDGVLGWFVLAPLETSEGMVIPVLRGWIEEPGALDTLPEQPVSTIGHLVLPETPEHATVRTGQELDPNEIAYIAPHTIADATGIPESVMLDGYLLLTSSEPEPDDVALVDLNEVAPVRDVSPWQNLSYWAQWWVFAIAAVVFWGSAVRAGVRSRRQPDIGTDTSGSTDLLVRRDSPGNRDAKERPDGVNGDSEAGEPRVNERAAPPAQP
;
A
#
# COMPACT_ATOMS: atom_id res chain seq x y z
N MET A 1 -49.67 6.31 -2.75
CA MET A 1 -48.32 6.91 -2.65
C MET A 1 -48.29 8.28 -3.31
N PRO A 2 -47.40 9.21 -2.91
CA PRO A 2 -47.26 10.51 -3.56
C PRO A 2 -46.66 10.37 -4.97
N ARG A 3 -47.43 10.68 -6.02
CA ARG A 3 -46.99 10.59 -7.42
C ARG A 3 -45.71 11.40 -7.73
N PHE A 4 -45.40 12.44 -6.95
CA PHE A 4 -44.22 13.28 -7.18
C PHE A 4 -42.88 12.54 -6.94
N LEU A 5 -42.86 11.48 -6.12
CA LEU A 5 -41.67 10.65 -5.89
C LEU A 5 -41.30 9.80 -7.12
N LEU A 6 -42.20 9.72 -8.11
CA LEU A 6 -41.99 9.07 -9.40
C LEU A 6 -41.65 10.06 -10.52
N THR A 7 -41.31 11.32 -10.19
CA THR A 7 -40.80 12.28 -11.19
C THR A 7 -39.35 11.96 -11.56
N PRO A 8 -38.88 12.26 -12.78
CA PRO A 8 -37.51 11.95 -13.22
C PRO A 8 -36.41 12.42 -12.25
N ARG A 9 -36.60 13.61 -11.65
CA ARG A 9 -35.70 14.14 -10.61
C ARG A 9 -35.66 13.25 -9.36
N TRP A 10 -36.81 12.78 -8.88
CA TRP A 10 -36.85 11.89 -7.72
C TRP A 10 -36.36 10.48 -8.06
N ILE A 11 -36.66 9.97 -9.25
CA ILE A 11 -36.09 8.70 -9.76
C ILE A 11 -34.55 8.78 -9.76
N ALA A 12 -33.96 9.87 -10.28
CA ALA A 12 -32.51 10.06 -10.24
C ALA A 12 -31.95 10.09 -8.80
N VAL A 13 -32.64 10.72 -7.85
CA VAL A 13 -32.26 10.68 -6.42
C VAL A 13 -32.37 9.26 -5.84
N HIS A 14 -33.44 8.52 -6.13
CA HIS A 14 -33.59 7.13 -5.73
C HIS A 14 -32.45 6.27 -6.28
N VAL A 15 -32.18 6.34 -7.59
CA VAL A 15 -31.11 5.60 -8.25
C VAL A 15 -29.75 5.95 -7.64
N ALA A 16 -29.42 7.24 -7.49
CA ALA A 16 -28.13 7.66 -6.92
C ALA A 16 -27.90 7.11 -5.49
N PHE A 17 -28.90 7.18 -4.61
CA PHE A 17 -28.79 6.61 -3.26
C PHE A 17 -28.74 5.09 -3.26
N MET A 18 -29.52 4.40 -4.11
CA MET A 18 -29.47 2.94 -4.20
C MET A 18 -28.14 2.45 -4.76
N SER A 19 -27.58 3.12 -5.78
CA SER A 19 -26.23 2.84 -6.31
C SER A 19 -25.14 3.09 -5.27
N ALA A 20 -25.22 4.17 -4.49
CA ALA A 20 -24.28 4.45 -3.41
C ALA A 20 -24.33 3.37 -2.30
N ILE A 21 -25.54 2.93 -1.90
CA ILE A 21 -25.71 1.85 -0.92
C ILE A 21 -25.16 0.53 -1.48
N ALA A 22 -25.51 0.17 -2.71
CA ALA A 22 -25.01 -1.05 -3.36
C ALA A 22 -23.48 -1.05 -3.46
N PHE A 23 -22.87 0.08 -3.85
CA PHE A 23 -21.42 0.24 -3.87
C PHE A 23 -20.80 0.05 -2.49
N CYS A 24 -21.33 0.69 -1.43
CA CYS A 24 -20.82 0.52 -0.07
C CYS A 24 -20.93 -0.93 0.42
N LEU A 25 -22.01 -1.64 0.09
CA LEU A 25 -22.18 -3.06 0.45
C LEU A 25 -21.19 -3.98 -0.28
N VAL A 26 -20.94 -3.74 -1.58
CA VAL A 26 -19.94 -4.49 -2.37
C VAL A 26 -18.52 -4.19 -1.86
N ALA A 27 -18.17 -2.94 -1.62
CA ALA A 27 -16.87 -2.54 -1.08
C ALA A 27 -16.64 -3.09 0.33
N GLY A 28 -17.67 -3.06 1.20
CA GLY A 28 -17.62 -3.69 2.51
C GLY A 28 -17.42 -5.21 2.43
N TRP A 29 -18.15 -5.90 1.55
CA TRP A 29 -17.97 -7.35 1.37
C TRP A 29 -16.57 -7.70 0.84
N TRP A 30 -16.05 -6.92 -0.11
CA TRP A 30 -14.69 -7.08 -0.62
C TRP A 30 -13.64 -6.90 0.48
N GLN A 31 -13.74 -5.83 1.29
CA GLN A 31 -12.82 -5.60 2.40
C GLN A 31 -12.86 -6.72 3.47
N PHE A 32 -14.02 -7.39 3.64
CA PHE A 32 -14.12 -8.56 4.51
C PHE A 32 -13.38 -9.78 3.95
N GLY A 33 -13.38 -9.96 2.62
CA GLY A 33 -12.55 -10.97 1.96
C GLY A 33 -11.06 -10.72 2.21
N VAL A 34 -10.62 -9.49 1.96
CA VAL A 34 -9.24 -9.03 2.21
C VAL A 34 -8.81 -9.26 3.67
N TYR A 35 -9.64 -8.87 4.63
CA TYR A 35 -9.39 -9.13 6.06
C TYR A 35 -9.21 -10.62 6.39
N GLN A 36 -10.03 -11.51 5.82
CA GLN A 36 -9.93 -12.95 6.08
C GLN A 36 -8.67 -13.56 5.46
N ASP A 37 -8.27 -13.10 4.27
CA ASP A 37 -7.05 -13.55 3.59
C ASP A 37 -5.79 -13.18 4.40
N SER A 38 -5.67 -11.91 4.82
CA SER A 38 -4.60 -11.46 5.70
C SER A 38 -4.59 -12.21 7.05
N GLN A 39 -5.76 -12.45 7.65
CA GLN A 39 -5.84 -13.24 8.89
C GLN A 39 -5.37 -14.69 8.69
N ALA A 40 -5.78 -15.36 7.61
CA ALA A 40 -5.35 -16.72 7.32
C ALA A 40 -3.82 -16.80 7.15
N ARG A 41 -3.21 -15.86 6.40
CA ARG A 41 -1.75 -15.78 6.24
C ARG A 41 -1.02 -15.54 7.56
N HIS A 42 -1.52 -14.67 8.44
CA HIS A 42 -0.97 -14.53 9.79
C HIS A 42 -1.10 -15.81 10.61
N GLU A 43 -2.26 -16.47 10.58
CA GLU A 43 -2.49 -17.76 11.24
C GLU A 43 -1.61 -18.88 10.68
N ASP A 44 -1.17 -18.82 9.43
CA ASP A 44 -0.20 -19.75 8.85
C ASP A 44 1.25 -19.47 9.28
N ARG A 45 1.67 -18.21 9.30
CA ARG A 45 2.99 -17.76 9.79
C ARG A 45 3.24 -18.12 11.26
N ASP A 46 2.20 -18.04 12.09
CA ASP A 46 2.26 -18.23 13.54
C ASP A 46 2.16 -19.71 13.98
N ARG A 47 1.94 -20.67 13.06
CA ARG A 47 1.89 -22.10 13.43
C ARG A 47 3.29 -22.63 13.77
N PRO A 48 3.40 -23.75 14.50
CA PRO A 48 4.69 -24.41 14.70
C PRO A 48 5.31 -24.86 13.38
N ALA A 49 6.64 -24.75 13.28
CA ALA A 49 7.41 -25.35 12.21
C ALA A 49 7.21 -26.87 12.17
N VAL A 50 7.19 -27.42 10.96
CA VAL A 50 7.05 -28.85 10.66
C VAL A 50 8.05 -29.25 9.56
N PRO A 51 8.42 -30.53 9.41
CA PRO A 51 9.30 -30.96 8.34
C PRO A 51 8.77 -30.51 6.97
N VAL A 52 9.64 -29.96 6.13
CA VAL A 52 9.28 -29.48 4.79
C VAL A 52 8.58 -30.56 3.94
N SER A 53 9.02 -31.82 4.04
CA SER A 53 8.44 -32.96 3.33
C SER A 53 7.06 -33.40 3.82
N ASP A 54 6.60 -32.95 5.00
CA ASP A 54 5.21 -33.12 5.46
C ASP A 54 4.26 -32.08 4.81
N VAL A 55 4.80 -31.06 4.12
CA VAL A 55 4.03 -29.93 3.57
C VAL A 55 4.04 -29.90 2.05
N VAL A 56 5.21 -30.11 1.42
CA VAL A 56 5.42 -29.97 -0.03
C VAL A 56 6.39 -31.05 -0.52
N GLN A 57 6.14 -31.62 -1.70
CA GLN A 57 7.08 -32.50 -2.40
C GLN A 57 7.95 -31.73 -3.42
N SER A 58 9.07 -32.33 -3.88
CA SER A 58 9.91 -31.70 -4.91
C SER A 58 9.14 -31.52 -6.23
N GLY A 59 9.25 -30.32 -6.83
CA GLY A 59 8.54 -29.94 -8.04
C GLY A 59 7.02 -29.78 -7.89
N GLU A 60 6.49 -29.74 -6.67
CA GLU A 60 5.08 -29.42 -6.39
C GLU A 60 4.92 -27.92 -6.06
N ASP A 61 3.84 -27.32 -6.58
CA ASP A 61 3.49 -25.91 -6.37
C ASP A 61 3.24 -25.63 -4.88
N ILE A 62 3.89 -24.59 -4.34
CA ILE A 62 3.82 -24.24 -2.92
C ILE A 62 2.72 -23.22 -2.58
N ALA A 63 1.82 -22.87 -3.51
CA ALA A 63 0.75 -21.88 -3.32
C ALA A 63 -0.04 -22.05 -2.01
N ASP A 64 -0.47 -23.28 -1.71
CA ASP A 64 -1.23 -23.61 -0.48
C ASP A 64 -0.35 -23.71 0.78
N ALA A 65 0.98 -23.69 0.61
CA ALA A 65 2.01 -23.79 1.65
C ALA A 65 2.80 -22.48 1.82
N ALA A 66 2.49 -21.42 1.08
CA ALA A 66 3.15 -20.12 1.22
C ALA A 66 2.96 -19.54 2.62
N ASP A 67 3.95 -18.80 3.12
CA ASP A 67 4.04 -18.30 4.49
C ASP A 67 4.12 -19.39 5.59
N ARG A 68 4.18 -20.68 5.23
CA ARG A 68 4.31 -21.77 6.21
C ARG A 68 5.71 -21.79 6.84
N PRO A 69 5.85 -21.78 8.18
CA PRO A 69 7.12 -22.12 8.81
C PRO A 69 7.37 -23.63 8.69
N VAL A 70 8.57 -23.98 8.24
CA VAL A 70 9.05 -25.36 8.12
C VAL A 70 10.46 -25.51 8.67
N ASN A 71 10.85 -26.74 9.01
CA ASN A 71 12.23 -27.11 9.25
C ASN A 71 12.76 -28.02 8.13
N ALA A 72 14.03 -27.85 7.77
CA ALA A 72 14.72 -28.63 6.75
C ALA A 72 16.14 -28.96 7.19
N ASP A 73 16.43 -30.26 7.27
CA ASP A 73 17.73 -30.82 7.60
C ASP A 73 18.45 -31.29 6.32
N GLY A 74 19.70 -30.86 6.14
CA GLY A 74 20.40 -31.11 4.88
C GLY A 74 21.85 -30.64 4.87
N ARG A 75 22.41 -30.50 3.67
CA ARG A 75 23.76 -30.00 3.41
C ARG A 75 23.70 -28.91 2.35
N TYR A 76 24.37 -27.79 2.59
CA TYR A 76 24.48 -26.75 1.56
C TYR A 76 25.34 -27.23 0.40
N LEU A 77 24.88 -26.98 -0.82
CA LEU A 77 25.63 -27.13 -2.06
C LEU A 77 26.45 -25.86 -2.27
N THR A 78 27.63 -25.80 -1.63
CA THR A 78 28.36 -24.54 -1.43
C THR A 78 28.89 -23.95 -2.73
N GLU A 79 29.23 -24.81 -3.70
CA GLU A 79 29.57 -24.47 -5.08
C GLU A 79 28.41 -23.86 -5.89
N HIS A 80 27.18 -23.97 -5.39
CA HIS A 80 25.96 -23.45 -6.00
C HIS A 80 25.37 -22.26 -5.23
N THR A 81 26.17 -21.59 -4.41
CA THR A 81 25.79 -20.34 -3.74
C THR A 81 25.61 -19.22 -4.77
N LEU A 82 24.45 -18.56 -4.74
CA LEU A 82 24.08 -17.46 -5.61
C LEU A 82 23.84 -16.19 -4.79
N ILE A 83 23.97 -15.05 -5.45
CA ILE A 83 23.64 -13.73 -4.90
C ILE A 83 22.62 -13.02 -5.79
N VAL A 84 21.77 -12.19 -5.18
CA VAL A 84 20.70 -11.47 -5.87
C VAL A 84 20.93 -9.97 -5.63
N PRO A 85 21.45 -9.21 -6.62
CA PRO A 85 21.80 -7.81 -6.44
C PRO A 85 20.58 -6.90 -6.24
N GLY A 86 20.87 -5.69 -5.76
CA GLY A 86 19.91 -4.59 -5.70
C GLY A 86 18.79 -4.79 -4.67
N ARG A 87 19.08 -5.48 -3.57
CA ARG A 87 18.12 -5.77 -2.48
C ARG A 87 18.34 -4.80 -1.34
N ILE A 88 17.26 -4.23 -0.82
CA ILE A 88 17.33 -3.22 0.25
C ILE A 88 16.99 -3.90 1.57
N HIS A 89 17.85 -3.72 2.57
CA HIS A 89 17.64 -4.12 3.96
C HIS A 89 18.03 -2.94 4.85
N ASP A 90 17.19 -2.60 5.84
CA ASP A 90 17.34 -1.41 6.71
C ASP A 90 17.65 -0.08 5.97
N GLY A 91 17.20 0.04 4.71
CA GLY A 91 17.43 1.21 3.86
C GLY A 91 18.80 1.26 3.15
N VAL A 92 19.65 0.26 3.34
CA VAL A 92 20.93 0.09 2.64
C VAL A 92 20.74 -0.84 1.44
N LEU A 93 21.38 -0.52 0.32
CA LEU A 93 21.35 -1.35 -0.89
C LEU A 93 22.47 -2.39 -0.84
N GLY A 94 22.14 -3.66 -1.08
CA GLY A 94 23.08 -4.77 -1.08
C GLY A 94 22.55 -5.97 -1.87
N TRP A 95 22.89 -7.17 -1.40
CA TRP A 95 22.59 -8.44 -2.07
C TRP A 95 21.89 -9.39 -1.12
N PHE A 96 20.90 -10.15 -1.62
CA PHE A 96 20.46 -11.37 -0.94
C PHE A 96 21.41 -12.53 -1.23
N VAL A 97 21.58 -13.42 -0.25
CA VAL A 97 22.43 -14.62 -0.32
C VAL A 97 21.55 -15.86 -0.37
N LEU A 98 21.64 -16.61 -1.46
CA LEU A 98 20.88 -17.82 -1.71
C LEU A 98 21.82 -19.03 -1.75
N ALA A 99 21.59 -20.01 -0.88
CA ALA A 99 22.36 -21.25 -0.84
C ALA A 99 21.40 -22.45 -0.98
N PRO A 100 21.50 -23.25 -2.06
CA PRO A 100 20.73 -24.48 -2.18
C PRO A 100 21.12 -25.49 -1.09
N LEU A 101 20.12 -26.06 -0.42
CA LEU A 101 20.25 -27.08 0.61
C LEU A 101 19.72 -28.42 0.06
N GLU A 102 20.56 -29.43 -0.06
CA GLU A 102 20.15 -30.80 -0.41
C GLU A 102 19.72 -31.54 0.87
N THR A 103 18.47 -32.03 0.92
CA THR A 103 17.97 -32.85 2.02
C THR A 103 18.43 -34.31 1.89
N SER A 104 18.32 -35.09 2.97
CA SER A 104 18.63 -36.52 2.94
C SER A 104 17.73 -37.35 2.01
N GLU A 105 16.61 -36.78 1.55
CA GLU A 105 15.65 -37.40 0.62
C GLU A 105 15.92 -37.00 -0.85
N GLY A 106 16.93 -36.15 -1.12
CA GLY A 106 17.33 -35.72 -2.46
C GLY A 106 16.52 -34.53 -3.01
N MET A 107 15.73 -33.86 -2.18
CA MET A 107 15.08 -32.59 -2.51
C MET A 107 16.07 -31.45 -2.34
N VAL A 108 16.10 -30.52 -3.30
CA VAL A 108 16.91 -29.30 -3.23
C VAL A 108 16.02 -28.12 -2.83
N ILE A 109 16.36 -27.45 -1.73
CA ILE A 109 15.63 -26.31 -1.21
C ILE A 109 16.49 -25.07 -1.42
N PRO A 110 16.09 -24.08 -2.24
CA PRO A 110 16.75 -22.79 -2.28
C PRO A 110 16.56 -22.09 -0.93
N VAL A 111 17.63 -21.89 -0.15
CA VAL A 111 17.54 -21.19 1.13
C VAL A 111 18.06 -19.76 0.95
N LEU A 112 17.16 -18.79 1.07
CA LEU A 112 17.52 -17.38 1.24
C LEU A 112 18.06 -17.22 2.66
N ARG A 113 19.38 -17.25 2.80
CA ARG A 113 20.07 -17.22 4.09
C ARG A 113 20.01 -15.86 4.77
N GLY A 114 20.00 -14.79 3.97
CA GLY A 114 20.01 -13.42 4.48
C GLY A 114 20.48 -12.40 3.45
N TRP A 115 21.00 -11.28 3.95
CA TRP A 115 21.46 -10.13 3.17
C TRP A 115 22.90 -9.73 3.54
N ILE A 116 23.65 -9.19 2.57
CA ILE A 116 25.00 -8.65 2.73
C ILE A 116 25.16 -7.29 2.04
N GLU A 117 25.98 -6.41 2.61
CA GLU A 117 26.28 -5.08 2.05
C GLU A 117 27.30 -5.15 0.90
N GLU A 118 28.23 -6.11 0.91
CA GLU A 118 29.21 -6.31 -0.17
C GLU A 118 29.35 -7.80 -0.53
N PRO A 119 29.41 -8.19 -1.82
CA PRO A 119 29.52 -9.60 -2.25
C PRO A 119 30.74 -10.36 -1.71
N GLY A 120 31.81 -9.63 -1.36
CA GLY A 120 33.03 -10.21 -0.79
C GLY A 120 32.93 -10.61 0.69
N ALA A 121 31.78 -10.39 1.33
CA ALA A 121 31.51 -10.74 2.72
C ALA A 121 31.01 -12.19 2.93
N LEU A 122 30.84 -12.97 1.85
CA LEU A 122 30.47 -14.38 1.94
C LEU A 122 31.59 -15.21 2.59
N ASP A 123 31.40 -15.55 3.86
CA ASP A 123 32.26 -16.50 4.56
C ASP A 123 31.93 -17.95 4.14
N THR A 124 32.78 -18.91 4.52
CA THR A 124 32.59 -20.30 4.07
C THR A 124 31.38 -20.94 4.74
N LEU A 125 30.37 -21.31 3.93
CA LEU A 125 29.23 -22.13 4.35
C LEU A 125 29.68 -23.40 5.12
N PRO A 126 28.91 -23.86 6.13
CA PRO A 126 29.27 -25.03 6.91
C PRO A 126 29.44 -26.29 6.04
N GLU A 127 30.63 -26.93 6.10
CA GLU A 127 30.87 -28.24 5.46
C GLU A 127 30.14 -29.41 6.17
N GLN A 128 29.47 -29.14 7.29
CA GLN A 128 28.69 -30.11 8.05
C GLN A 128 27.20 -30.00 7.71
N PRO A 129 26.40 -31.07 7.95
CA PRO A 129 24.94 -30.96 7.84
C PRO A 129 24.42 -29.87 8.78
N VAL A 130 23.37 -29.20 8.35
CA VAL A 130 22.71 -28.10 9.07
C VAL A 130 21.24 -28.44 9.32
N SER A 131 20.68 -27.88 10.38
CA SER A 131 19.23 -27.85 10.62
C SER A 131 18.76 -26.42 10.42
N THR A 132 17.86 -26.18 9.46
CA THR A 132 17.33 -24.84 9.16
C THR A 132 15.86 -24.74 9.53
N ILE A 133 15.44 -23.57 10.01
CA ILE A 133 14.04 -23.20 10.23
C ILE A 133 13.79 -21.91 9.44
N GLY A 134 12.69 -21.87 8.71
CA GLY A 134 12.34 -20.72 7.89
C GLY A 134 10.91 -20.78 7.36
N HIS A 135 10.50 -19.76 6.62
CA HIS A 135 9.17 -19.72 6.00
C HIS A 135 9.26 -20.02 4.51
N LEU A 136 8.30 -20.79 3.99
CA LEU A 136 8.15 -21.04 2.55
C LEU A 136 7.66 -19.76 1.85
N VAL A 137 8.37 -19.34 0.82
CA VAL A 137 8.08 -18.15 0.02
C VAL A 137 7.98 -18.51 -1.45
N LEU A 138 6.92 -18.00 -2.09
CA LEU A 138 6.63 -18.21 -3.52
C LEU A 138 7.78 -17.74 -4.42
N PRO A 139 7.99 -18.39 -5.58
CA PRO A 139 9.01 -18.00 -6.52
C PRO A 139 8.76 -16.57 -7.02
N GLU A 140 9.84 -15.80 -7.12
CA GLU A 140 9.77 -14.44 -7.63
C GLU A 140 9.51 -14.43 -9.14
N THR A 141 8.75 -13.43 -9.58
CA THR A 141 8.54 -13.16 -11.02
C THR A 141 9.59 -12.14 -11.53
N PRO A 142 9.78 -12.01 -12.86
CA PRO A 142 10.63 -10.97 -13.44
C PRO A 142 10.31 -9.51 -13.01
N GLU A 143 9.13 -9.25 -12.43
CA GLU A 143 8.77 -7.93 -11.88
C GLU A 143 9.54 -7.58 -10.58
N HIS A 144 10.12 -8.58 -9.90
CA HIS A 144 10.94 -8.42 -8.70
C HIS A 144 12.42 -8.14 -9.04
N ALA A 145 12.80 -8.27 -10.33
CA ALA A 145 14.16 -8.01 -10.78
C ALA A 145 14.50 -6.51 -10.67
N THR A 146 15.54 -6.20 -9.91
CA THR A 146 16.04 -4.82 -9.72
C THR A 146 17.18 -4.47 -10.70
N VAL A 147 17.74 -5.48 -11.37
CA VAL A 147 18.72 -5.34 -12.46
C VAL A 147 18.07 -4.84 -13.74
N ARG A 148 18.85 -4.20 -14.62
CA ARG A 148 18.31 -3.68 -15.89
C ARG A 148 18.06 -4.82 -16.88
N THR A 149 17.01 -4.69 -17.70
CA THR A 149 16.77 -5.63 -18.81
C THR A 149 17.98 -5.68 -19.74
N GLY A 150 18.56 -6.88 -19.92
CA GLY A 150 19.76 -7.07 -20.75
C GLY A 150 21.07 -6.66 -20.07
N GLN A 151 21.08 -6.44 -18.75
CA GLN A 151 22.31 -6.38 -17.97
C GLN A 151 22.97 -7.77 -17.94
N GLU A 152 24.26 -7.84 -18.26
CA GLU A 152 25.08 -9.02 -18.01
C GLU A 152 25.32 -9.12 -16.49
N LEU A 153 25.13 -10.33 -15.94
CA LEU A 153 25.35 -10.66 -14.54
C LEU A 153 26.57 -11.59 -14.42
N ASP A 154 27.22 -11.57 -13.25
CA ASP A 154 28.29 -12.54 -12.96
C ASP A 154 27.72 -13.97 -12.85
N PRO A 155 28.52 -15.03 -13.03
CA PRO A 155 28.02 -16.41 -13.09
C PRO A 155 27.29 -16.91 -11.83
N ASN A 156 27.51 -16.25 -10.69
CA ASN A 156 26.84 -16.52 -9.41
C ASN A 156 25.76 -15.47 -9.07
N GLU A 157 25.44 -14.54 -9.97
CA GLU A 157 24.36 -13.56 -9.79
C GLU A 157 23.09 -14.00 -10.55
N ILE A 158 21.94 -13.95 -9.86
CA ILE A 158 20.62 -14.10 -10.49
C ILE A 158 19.79 -12.83 -10.29
N ALA A 159 18.93 -12.50 -11.26
CA ALA A 159 18.12 -11.29 -11.22
C ALA A 159 17.01 -11.31 -10.15
N TYR A 160 16.46 -12.51 -9.90
CA TYR A 160 15.35 -12.79 -8.98
C TYR A 160 15.34 -14.28 -8.64
N ILE A 161 14.75 -14.64 -7.50
CA ILE A 161 14.78 -16.00 -6.92
C ILE A 161 13.63 -16.84 -7.48
N ALA A 162 13.91 -17.74 -8.43
CA ALA A 162 12.93 -18.70 -8.94
C ALA A 162 13.64 -20.00 -9.37
N PRO A 163 12.94 -21.16 -9.36
CA PRO A 163 13.56 -22.44 -9.71
C PRO A 163 14.29 -22.43 -11.06
N HIS A 164 13.71 -21.81 -12.09
CA HIS A 164 14.34 -21.71 -13.41
C HIS A 164 15.58 -20.81 -13.43
N THR A 165 15.61 -19.69 -12.69
CA THR A 165 16.82 -18.83 -12.64
C THR A 165 17.96 -19.51 -11.88
N ILE A 166 17.63 -20.30 -10.87
CA ILE A 166 18.59 -21.11 -10.11
C ILE A 166 19.08 -22.28 -10.97
N ALA A 167 18.18 -22.97 -11.69
CA ALA A 167 18.52 -24.07 -12.57
C ALA A 167 19.43 -23.63 -13.73
N ASP A 168 19.16 -22.47 -14.35
CA ASP A 168 20.01 -21.89 -15.40
C ASP A 168 21.43 -21.56 -14.88
N ALA A 169 21.55 -21.06 -13.64
CA ALA A 169 22.83 -20.68 -13.05
C ALA A 169 23.64 -21.87 -12.49
N THR A 170 22.97 -22.89 -11.95
CA THR A 170 23.62 -24.01 -11.22
C THR A 170 23.67 -25.33 -12.00
N GLY A 171 22.76 -25.53 -12.95
CA GLY A 171 22.51 -26.81 -13.61
C GLY A 171 21.66 -27.80 -12.79
N ILE A 172 21.17 -27.41 -11.60
CA ILE A 172 20.29 -28.25 -10.78
C ILE A 172 18.90 -28.31 -11.43
N PRO A 173 18.32 -29.49 -11.70
CA PRO A 173 17.00 -29.59 -12.34
C PRO A 173 15.86 -29.04 -11.46
N GLU A 174 14.96 -28.24 -12.02
CA GLU A 174 13.75 -27.76 -11.35
C GLU A 174 12.91 -28.89 -10.74
N SER A 175 12.88 -30.07 -11.39
CA SER A 175 12.09 -31.23 -10.94
C SER A 175 12.55 -31.86 -9.62
N VAL A 176 13.73 -31.51 -9.09
CA VAL A 176 14.17 -31.92 -7.75
C VAL A 176 14.14 -30.75 -6.75
N MET A 177 13.79 -29.55 -7.23
CA MET A 177 13.80 -28.33 -6.44
C MET A 177 12.44 -28.09 -5.76
N LEU A 178 12.43 -27.35 -4.65
CA LEU A 178 11.22 -26.68 -4.16
C LEU A 178 10.73 -25.67 -5.22
N ASP A 179 9.43 -25.61 -5.51
CA ASP A 179 8.87 -24.59 -6.42
C ASP A 179 8.72 -23.23 -5.70
N GLY A 180 9.85 -22.64 -5.34
CA GLY A 180 9.96 -21.45 -4.48
C GLY A 180 11.25 -21.47 -3.67
N TYR A 181 11.24 -20.83 -2.50
CA TYR A 181 12.42 -20.79 -1.62
C TYR A 181 12.04 -20.74 -0.13
N LEU A 182 13.00 -21.10 0.72
CA LEU A 182 12.92 -20.98 2.17
C LEU A 182 13.59 -19.68 2.60
N LEU A 183 12.86 -18.75 3.23
CA LEU A 183 13.48 -17.62 3.93
C LEU A 183 13.97 -18.09 5.31
N LEU A 184 15.28 -18.05 5.52
CA LEU A 184 15.91 -18.51 6.75
C LEU A 184 15.53 -17.61 7.95
N THR A 185 15.02 -18.21 9.01
CA THR A 185 14.76 -17.55 10.30
C THR A 185 15.79 -17.97 11.36
N SER A 186 16.24 -19.22 11.33
CA SER A 186 17.38 -19.70 12.12
C SER A 186 18.03 -20.92 11.49
N SER A 187 19.28 -21.17 11.85
CA SER A 187 20.05 -22.36 11.45
C SER A 187 20.87 -22.84 12.65
N GLU A 188 21.14 -24.14 12.72
CA GLU A 188 22.19 -24.71 13.57
C GLU A 188 23.22 -25.43 12.67
N PRO A 189 24.48 -24.95 12.59
CA PRO A 189 25.03 -23.76 13.25
C PRO A 189 24.40 -22.45 12.79
N GLU A 190 24.45 -21.44 13.66
CA GLU A 190 23.94 -20.08 13.42
C GLU A 190 24.77 -19.38 12.33
N PRO A 191 24.17 -18.62 11.41
CA PRO A 191 24.90 -17.86 10.40
C PRO A 191 25.52 -16.60 11.02
N ASP A 192 26.83 -16.41 10.82
CA ASP A 192 27.59 -15.24 11.27
C ASP A 192 28.03 -14.31 10.12
N ASP A 193 27.75 -14.72 8.87
CA ASP A 193 28.17 -14.08 7.62
C ASP A 193 27.09 -13.22 6.93
N VAL A 194 25.83 -13.32 7.37
CA VAL A 194 24.68 -12.63 6.75
C VAL A 194 23.76 -11.98 7.78
N ALA A 195 23.13 -10.87 7.42
CA ALA A 195 22.00 -10.32 8.17
C ALA A 195 20.72 -11.12 7.85
N LEU A 196 20.03 -11.64 8.86
CA LEU A 196 18.73 -12.28 8.67
C LEU A 196 17.68 -11.23 8.27
N VAL A 197 16.85 -11.56 7.27
CA VAL A 197 15.86 -10.64 6.68
C VAL A 197 14.47 -10.98 7.20
N ASP A 198 13.66 -9.98 7.55
CA ASP A 198 12.29 -10.21 8.02
C ASP A 198 11.36 -10.68 6.89
N LEU A 199 10.47 -11.63 7.17
CA LEU A 199 9.51 -12.15 6.18
C LEU A 199 8.62 -11.05 5.57
N ASN A 200 8.38 -9.95 6.27
CA ASN A 200 7.61 -8.82 5.75
C ASN A 200 8.40 -7.92 4.78
N GLU A 201 9.74 -8.00 4.74
CA GLU A 201 10.56 -7.33 3.71
C GLU A 201 10.51 -8.10 2.39
N VAL A 202 10.52 -9.43 2.44
CA VAL A 202 10.57 -10.32 1.27
C VAL A 202 9.16 -10.64 0.74
N ALA A 203 8.27 -11.06 1.63
CA ALA A 203 6.89 -11.41 1.34
C ALA A 203 5.96 -10.63 2.27
N PRO A 204 5.79 -9.30 2.09
CA PRO A 204 4.84 -8.52 2.87
C PRO A 204 3.43 -9.09 2.72
N VAL A 205 2.74 -9.37 3.83
CA VAL A 205 1.28 -9.44 3.82
C VAL A 205 0.81 -8.06 3.35
N ARG A 206 0.23 -7.97 2.16
CA ARG A 206 0.01 -6.70 1.44
C ARG A 206 -1.06 -5.78 2.06
N ASP A 207 -1.45 -6.08 3.29
CA ASP A 207 -2.46 -5.38 4.04
C ASP A 207 -1.87 -4.53 5.16
N VAL A 208 -2.33 -3.29 5.20
CA VAL A 208 -2.30 -2.48 6.42
C VAL A 208 -3.12 -3.22 7.49
N SER A 209 -2.42 -3.89 8.42
CA SER A 209 -2.85 -4.43 9.72
C SER A 209 -4.32 -4.90 9.82
N PRO A 210 -4.62 -6.15 10.25
CA PRO A 210 -5.99 -6.65 10.36
C PRO A 210 -7.01 -5.70 11.03
N TRP A 211 -6.58 -4.90 12.00
CA TRP A 211 -7.41 -3.86 12.64
C TRP A 211 -7.80 -2.69 11.73
N GLN A 212 -6.91 -2.24 10.83
CA GLN A 212 -7.23 -1.19 9.85
C GLN A 212 -8.20 -1.73 8.80
N ASN A 213 -8.02 -2.97 8.33
CA ASN A 213 -8.96 -3.62 7.43
C ASN A 213 -10.36 -3.80 8.03
N LEU A 214 -10.45 -4.22 9.29
CA LEU A 214 -11.72 -4.27 10.02
C LEU A 214 -12.35 -2.87 10.18
N SER A 215 -11.53 -1.83 10.35
CA SER A 215 -11.99 -0.44 10.41
C SER A 215 -12.54 0.06 9.08
N TYR A 216 -11.88 -0.23 7.95
CA TYR A 216 -12.38 0.08 6.60
C TYR A 216 -13.67 -0.68 6.28
N TRP A 217 -13.75 -1.96 6.65
CA TRP A 217 -14.98 -2.75 6.56
C TRP A 217 -16.13 -2.05 7.31
N ALA A 218 -15.93 -1.71 8.58
CA ALA A 218 -16.93 -1.05 9.41
C ALA A 218 -17.33 0.33 8.83
N GLN A 219 -16.38 1.08 8.28
CA GLN A 219 -16.62 2.37 7.62
C GLN A 219 -17.60 2.24 6.44
N TRP A 220 -17.44 1.22 5.59
CA TRP A 220 -18.36 0.98 4.47
C TRP A 220 -19.80 0.70 4.94
N TRP A 221 -19.97 -0.06 6.02
CA TRP A 221 -21.29 -0.28 6.63
C TRP A 221 -21.88 1.01 7.23
N VAL A 222 -21.07 1.83 7.91
CA VAL A 222 -21.50 3.14 8.43
C VAL A 222 -21.94 4.06 7.28
N PHE A 223 -21.23 4.08 6.15
CA PHE A 223 -21.62 4.85 4.97
C PHE A 223 -22.92 4.34 4.32
N ALA A 224 -23.11 3.02 4.23
CA ALA A 224 -24.38 2.45 3.76
C ALA A 224 -25.56 2.87 4.65
N ILE A 225 -25.40 2.82 5.98
CA ILE A 225 -26.41 3.28 6.95
C ILE A 225 -26.66 4.78 6.80
N ALA A 226 -25.62 5.60 6.71
CA ALA A 226 -25.75 7.04 6.53
C ALA A 226 -26.46 7.40 5.22
N ALA A 227 -26.19 6.68 4.13
CA ALA A 227 -26.87 6.85 2.85
C ALA A 227 -28.37 6.52 2.96
N VAL A 228 -28.75 5.44 3.67
CA VAL A 228 -30.17 5.12 3.96
C VAL A 228 -30.84 6.23 4.78
N VAL A 229 -30.17 6.74 5.81
CA VAL A 229 -30.69 7.82 6.68
C VAL A 229 -30.87 9.13 5.89
N PHE A 230 -29.88 9.52 5.08
CA PHE A 230 -29.97 10.72 4.24
C PHE A 230 -31.03 10.58 3.15
N TRP A 231 -31.16 9.40 2.53
CA TRP A 231 -32.23 9.11 1.58
C TRP A 231 -33.62 9.25 2.23
N GLY A 232 -33.83 8.62 3.39
CA GLY A 232 -35.08 8.73 4.14
C GLY A 232 -35.38 10.17 4.59
N SER A 233 -34.36 10.91 5.02
CA SER A 233 -34.46 12.33 5.38
C SER A 233 -34.85 13.20 4.18
N ALA A 234 -34.24 12.98 3.01
CA ALA A 234 -34.57 13.68 1.77
C ALA A 234 -36.03 13.41 1.36
N VAL A 235 -36.46 12.14 1.32
CA VAL A 235 -37.86 11.76 1.03
C VAL A 235 -38.82 12.43 2.02
N ARG A 236 -38.51 12.41 3.32
CA ARG A 236 -39.33 13.05 4.36
C ARG A 236 -39.42 14.57 4.17
N ALA A 237 -38.31 15.24 3.85
CA ALA A 237 -38.27 16.67 3.56
C ALA A 237 -39.10 17.01 2.32
N GLY A 238 -38.99 16.24 1.25
CA GLY A 238 -39.78 16.39 0.02
C GLY A 238 -41.28 16.16 0.20
N VAL A 239 -41.68 15.30 1.14
CA VAL A 239 -43.08 15.11 1.54
C VAL A 239 -43.56 16.28 2.42
N ARG A 240 -42.73 16.78 3.34
CA ARG A 240 -43.10 17.88 4.26
C ARG A 240 -43.26 19.21 3.53
N SER A 241 -42.35 19.56 2.62
CA SER A 241 -42.41 20.81 1.85
C SER A 241 -43.64 20.91 0.93
N ARG A 242 -44.27 19.78 0.58
CA ARG A 242 -45.53 19.72 -0.17
C ARG A 242 -46.79 19.55 0.69
N ARG A 243 -46.63 19.44 2.03
CA ARG A 243 -47.74 19.41 3.01
C ARG A 243 -47.95 20.73 3.72
N GLN A 244 -46.96 21.63 3.70
CA GLN A 244 -47.15 23.01 4.07
C GLN A 244 -48.01 23.66 2.95
N PRO A 245 -49.23 24.15 3.22
CA PRO A 245 -49.89 25.05 2.29
C PRO A 245 -49.07 26.34 2.22
N ASP A 246 -49.10 27.04 1.09
CA ASP A 246 -48.80 28.47 1.10
C ASP A 246 -49.83 29.13 2.03
N ILE A 247 -49.39 29.52 3.22
CA ILE A 247 -50.08 30.56 3.98
C ILE A 247 -49.75 31.85 3.23
N GLY A 248 -50.57 32.16 2.23
CA GLY A 248 -50.42 33.35 1.41
C GLY A 248 -50.37 34.57 2.32
N THR A 249 -49.24 35.27 2.31
CA THR A 249 -49.11 36.61 2.87
C THR A 249 -49.80 37.59 1.92
N ASP A 250 -51.12 37.48 1.81
CA ASP A 250 -51.94 38.45 1.11
C ASP A 250 -51.84 39.79 1.83
N THR A 251 -51.20 40.74 1.14
CA THR A 251 -51.00 42.11 1.61
C THR A 251 -52.04 43.00 0.96
N SER A 252 -53.07 43.47 1.68
CA SER A 252 -53.82 44.67 1.25
C SER A 252 -54.76 45.28 2.30
N GLY A 253 -54.67 46.62 2.47
CA GLY A 253 -55.67 47.52 3.05
C GLY A 253 -55.68 47.65 4.59
N SER A 254 -55.78 48.85 5.21
CA SER A 254 -55.78 50.22 4.68
C SER A 254 -55.33 51.24 5.74
N THR A 255 -54.46 52.16 5.32
CA THR A 255 -54.55 53.64 5.46
C THR A 255 -55.20 54.29 6.69
N ASP A 256 -54.39 55.03 7.47
CA ASP A 256 -54.69 56.39 8.03
C ASP A 256 -53.35 57.01 8.49
N LEU A 257 -52.77 58.03 7.86
CA LEU A 257 -53.07 59.48 7.76
C LEU A 257 -52.10 60.35 8.61
N LEU A 258 -51.39 61.24 7.89
CA LEU A 258 -50.86 62.55 8.31
C LEU A 258 -49.77 62.64 9.41
N VAL A 259 -48.55 63.05 9.01
CA VAL A 259 -48.13 64.46 9.14
C VAL A 259 -47.33 64.87 7.90
N ARG A 260 -47.70 66.01 7.32
CA ARG A 260 -47.02 66.68 6.20
C ARG A 260 -46.29 67.92 6.73
N ARG A 261 -45.06 68.17 6.30
CA ARG A 261 -44.55 69.55 6.20
C ARG A 261 -43.47 69.70 5.12
N ASP A 262 -43.86 70.36 4.04
CA ASP A 262 -42.97 70.87 2.99
C ASP A 262 -42.12 72.03 3.54
N SER A 263 -40.83 72.13 3.17
CA SER A 263 -40.32 73.25 2.33
C SER A 263 -38.78 73.27 2.18
N PRO A 264 -38.24 73.92 1.13
CA PRO A 264 -36.86 73.68 0.66
C PRO A 264 -35.92 74.91 0.75
N GLY A 265 -34.62 74.70 0.48
CA GLY A 265 -33.84 75.71 -0.26
C GLY A 265 -32.36 75.96 0.15
N ASN A 266 -31.51 75.92 -0.88
CA ASN A 266 -30.51 76.95 -1.23
C ASN A 266 -29.05 76.86 -0.69
N ARG A 267 -28.18 76.32 -1.57
CA ARG A 267 -26.97 76.94 -2.18
C ARG A 267 -25.78 77.51 -1.36
N ASP A 268 -24.62 77.16 -1.94
CA ASP A 268 -23.41 77.97 -2.21
C ASP A 268 -22.28 78.16 -1.18
N ALA A 269 -21.07 78.12 -1.77
CA ALA A 269 -19.77 78.61 -1.31
C ALA A 269 -19.02 77.84 -0.18
N LYS A 270 -17.69 77.88 -0.05
CA LYS A 270 -16.52 78.09 -0.97
C LYS A 270 -15.28 78.19 -0.06
N GLU A 271 -14.25 77.36 -0.21
CA GLU A 271 -12.82 77.80 -0.14
C GLU A 271 -11.76 76.70 -0.38
N ARG A 272 -10.57 77.20 -0.70
CA ARG A 272 -9.25 76.63 -1.06
C ARG A 272 -8.23 77.73 -0.63
N PRO A 273 -6.89 77.53 -0.57
CA PRO A 273 -6.07 76.31 -0.67
C PRO A 273 -4.91 76.30 0.38
N ASP A 274 -3.76 75.68 0.00
CA ASP A 274 -2.37 75.74 0.54
C ASP A 274 -1.92 74.52 1.39
N GLY A 275 -0.81 73.82 1.13
CA GLY A 275 0.20 73.83 0.03
C GLY A 275 0.95 72.46 -0.01
N VAL A 276 1.53 72.01 -1.15
CA VAL A 276 2.99 72.11 -1.50
C VAL A 276 3.90 71.41 -0.46
N ASN A 277 4.77 70.41 -0.71
CA ASN A 277 5.26 69.59 -1.86
C ASN A 277 5.75 68.24 -1.26
N GLY A 278 6.06 67.15 -1.98
CA GLY A 278 6.03 66.82 -3.41
C GLY A 278 6.66 65.43 -3.67
N ASP A 279 6.38 64.87 -4.85
CA ASP A 279 7.18 64.04 -5.78
C ASP A 279 8.51 63.40 -5.32
N SER A 280 8.95 62.21 -5.76
CA SER A 280 8.41 61.28 -6.78
C SER A 280 8.96 59.84 -6.59
N GLU A 281 8.40 58.89 -7.36
CA GLU A 281 9.02 57.77 -8.10
C GLU A 281 10.43 57.22 -7.72
N ALA A 282 10.78 55.94 -7.92
CA ALA A 282 10.08 54.73 -8.37
C ALA A 282 11.06 53.52 -8.23
N GLY A 283 10.60 52.29 -8.51
CA GLY A 283 11.49 51.20 -8.98
C GLY A 283 11.52 49.91 -8.17
N GLU A 284 10.83 48.89 -8.68
CA GLU A 284 11.17 47.46 -8.49
C GLU A 284 12.42 47.08 -9.35
N PRO A 285 12.81 45.79 -9.50
CA PRO A 285 13.31 44.86 -8.47
C PRO A 285 14.64 44.18 -8.88
N ARG A 286 15.41 43.61 -7.95
CA ARG A 286 16.46 42.58 -8.20
C ARG A 286 16.50 41.60 -7.02
N VAL A 287 16.36 40.29 -7.23
CA VAL A 287 17.37 39.34 -7.75
C VAL A 287 18.66 39.39 -6.93
N ASN A 288 18.96 38.29 -6.22
CA ASN A 288 20.24 38.07 -5.55
C ASN A 288 20.77 36.68 -5.92
N GLU A 289 22.01 36.61 -6.39
CA GLU A 289 22.66 35.39 -6.88
C GLU A 289 24.08 35.28 -6.29
N ARG A 290 24.43 34.06 -5.85
CA ARG A 290 25.77 33.48 -5.59
C ARG A 290 26.87 34.35 -4.95
N ALA A 291 27.48 33.80 -3.89
CA ALA A 291 28.87 34.10 -3.53
C ALA A 291 29.64 32.84 -3.08
N ALA A 292 30.77 32.61 -3.75
CA ALA A 292 31.99 31.91 -3.30
C ALA A 292 33.16 32.95 -3.49
N PRO A 293 34.48 32.68 -3.31
CA PRO A 293 35.20 31.48 -2.87
C PRO A 293 35.89 31.76 -1.50
N PRO A 294 37.21 31.64 -1.19
CA PRO A 294 38.45 31.32 -1.93
C PRO A 294 38.98 29.89 -1.67
N ALA A 295 40.26 29.64 -1.97
CA ALA A 295 41.04 28.44 -1.63
C ALA A 295 42.51 28.82 -1.34
N GLN A 296 43.27 27.89 -0.72
CA GLN A 296 44.75 27.86 -0.59
C GLN A 296 45.37 28.90 0.40
N PRO A 297 46.63 28.77 0.87
CA PRO A 297 47.77 27.96 0.38
C PRO A 297 47.67 26.44 0.63
#